data_AF-A0A7X7J1U9-F1
#
_entry.id   AF-A0A7X7J1U9-F1
#
_cell.length_a   1.000
_cell.length_b   1.000
_cell.length_c   1.000
_cell.angle_alpha   90.00
_cell.angle_beta   90.00
_cell.angle_gamma   90.00
#
_symmetry.space_group_name_H-M   'P 1'
#
loop_
_entity.id
_entity.type
_entity.pdbx_description
1 polymer ?
#
loop_
_entity_poly.entity_id
_entity_poly.type
_entity_poly.pdbx_seq_one_letter_code
_entity_poly.pdbx_strand_id
1 'polypeptide(L)'
;LADRVGPLRLHSCGNSNHLLDVFREVRNVAILNLGSGTSVAAVRDRFGPIRIDIMPETHLLTAGSPQDMDAWVRQCVADNGDARLQFEYHLDLNQPEDNCLQIHRTLEEMGVHSPRMEVY
;
A
#
# COMPACT_ATOMS: atom_id res chain seq x y z
N LEU A 1 -20.03 -6.90 -14.60
CA LEU A 1 -20.05 -5.54 -14.03
C LEU A 1 -18.75 -4.81 -14.35
N ALA A 2 -17.58 -5.38 -14.05
CA ALA A 2 -16.25 -4.84 -14.38
C ALA A 2 -16.11 -4.32 -15.83
N ASP A 3 -16.52 -5.11 -16.82
CA ASP A 3 -16.45 -4.72 -18.25
C ASP A 3 -17.34 -3.52 -18.63
N ARG A 4 -18.24 -3.08 -17.74
CA ARG A 4 -19.20 -2.00 -17.99
C ARG A 4 -18.90 -0.72 -17.20
N VAL A 5 -18.06 -0.80 -16.16
CA VAL A 5 -17.80 0.31 -15.22
C VAL A 5 -16.40 0.89 -15.32
N GLY A 6 -15.55 0.30 -16.18
CA GLY A 6 -14.18 0.76 -16.39
C GLY A 6 -13.16 0.05 -15.48
N PRO A 7 -11.92 0.58 -15.42
CA PRO A 7 -10.86 0.03 -14.59
C PRO A 7 -11.27 -0.01 -13.12
N LEU A 8 -11.04 -1.16 -12.48
CA LEU A 8 -11.41 -1.39 -11.08
C LEU A 8 -10.23 -1.13 -10.15
N ARG A 9 -10.53 -0.47 -9.03
CA ARG A 9 -9.72 -0.47 -7.82
C ARG A 9 -10.32 -1.52 -6.87
N LEU A 10 -9.62 -2.63 -6.68
CA LEU A 10 -10.05 -3.69 -5.78
C LEU A 10 -9.49 -3.40 -4.39
N HIS A 11 -10.38 -3.25 -3.41
CA HIS A 11 -10.00 -3.05 -2.02
C HIS A 11 -10.21 -4.32 -1.19
N SER A 12 -9.24 -4.68 -0.36
CA SER A 12 -9.34 -5.75 0.62
C SER A 12 -8.62 -5.38 1.91
N CYS A 13 -9.34 -5.38 3.02
CA CYS A 13 -8.78 -5.10 4.35
C CYS A 13 -7.93 -6.26 4.86
N GLY A 14 -6.96 -5.95 5.72
CA GLY A 14 -6.09 -6.92 6.38
C GLY A 14 -5.22 -7.73 5.41
N ASN A 15 -4.65 -8.83 5.93
CA ASN A 15 -3.69 -9.65 5.20
C ASN A 15 -4.39 -10.41 4.08
N SER A 16 -4.10 -10.02 2.84
CA SER A 16 -4.72 -10.56 1.64
C SER A 16 -3.81 -11.51 0.86
N ASN A 17 -2.67 -11.95 1.42
CA ASN A 17 -1.73 -12.85 0.72
C ASN A 17 -2.42 -14.13 0.21
N HIS A 18 -3.35 -14.67 0.99
CA HIS A 18 -4.12 -15.87 0.67
C HIS A 18 -5.21 -15.64 -0.41
N LEU A 19 -5.50 -14.39 -0.75
CA LEU A 19 -6.51 -14.01 -1.75
C LEU A 19 -5.90 -13.55 -3.07
N LEU A 20 -4.57 -13.36 -3.13
CA LEU A 20 -3.92 -12.79 -4.31
C LEU A 20 -4.18 -13.60 -5.59
N ASP A 21 -4.24 -14.93 -5.49
CA ASP A 21 -4.53 -15.77 -6.65
C ASP A 21 -6.00 -15.63 -7.10
N VAL A 22 -6.94 -15.47 -6.16
CA VAL A 22 -8.36 -15.21 -6.47
C VAL A 22 -8.54 -13.83 -7.11
N PHE A 23 -7.80 -12.81 -6.64
CA PHE A 23 -7.87 -11.46 -7.21
C PHE A 23 -7.46 -11.42 -8.69
N ARG A 24 -6.61 -12.34 -9.16
CA ARG A 24 -6.24 -12.45 -10.59
C ARG A 24 -7.40 -12.84 -11.49
N GLU A 25 -8.44 -13.47 -10.94
CA GLU A 25 -9.64 -13.85 -11.69
C GLU A 25 -10.56 -12.65 -11.95
N VAL A 26 -10.38 -11.55 -11.21
CA VAL A 26 -11.15 -10.33 -11.40
C VAL A 26 -10.62 -9.57 -12.62
N ARG A 27 -11.45 -9.50 -13.66
CA ARG A 27 -11.11 -8.76 -14.89
C ARG A 27 -11.11 -7.25 -14.65
N ASN A 28 -10.26 -6.55 -15.41
CA ASN A 28 -10.10 -5.09 -15.42
C ASN A 28 -9.65 -4.48 -14.08
N VAL A 29 -8.98 -5.22 -13.20
CA VAL A 29 -8.33 -4.63 -12.02
C VAL A 29 -7.11 -3.82 -12.48
N ALA A 30 -7.11 -2.54 -12.17
CA ALA A 30 -6.00 -1.61 -12.46
C ALA A 30 -5.24 -1.18 -11.21
N ILE A 31 -5.87 -1.32 -10.03
CA ILE A 31 -5.30 -0.93 -8.74
C ILE A 31 -5.68 -1.97 -7.70
N LEU A 32 -4.70 -2.42 -6.93
CA LEU A 32 -4.92 -3.21 -5.72
C LEU A 32 -4.72 -2.31 -4.51
N ASN A 33 -5.81 -2.04 -3.78
CA ASN A 33 -5.77 -1.38 -2.48
C ASN A 33 -5.80 -2.47 -1.39
N LEU A 34 -4.67 -2.65 -0.72
CA LEU A 34 -4.41 -3.80 0.13
C LEU A 34 -4.12 -3.38 1.56
N GLY A 35 -4.77 -4.07 2.48
CA GLY A 35 -4.59 -3.87 3.90
C GLY A 35 -3.31 -4.47 4.47
N SER A 36 -3.15 -4.17 5.74
CA SER A 36 -2.10 -4.59 6.68
C SER A 36 -1.62 -6.04 6.49
N GLY A 37 -0.30 -6.23 6.43
CA GLY A 37 0.33 -7.55 6.36
C GLY A 37 0.30 -8.24 4.98
N THR A 38 -0.26 -7.60 3.96
CA THR A 38 -0.16 -8.09 2.57
C THR A 38 1.23 -7.79 2.01
N SER A 39 1.90 -8.79 1.43
CA SER A 39 3.26 -8.65 0.93
C SER A 39 3.27 -7.93 -0.43
N VAL A 40 4.02 -6.83 -0.52
CA VAL A 40 4.24 -6.11 -1.78
C VAL A 40 4.97 -7.00 -2.79
N ALA A 41 6.00 -7.74 -2.37
CA ALA A 41 6.72 -8.69 -3.22
C ALA A 41 5.78 -9.75 -3.81
N ALA A 42 4.92 -10.36 -2.97
CA ALA A 42 3.96 -11.37 -3.43
C ALA A 42 2.94 -10.83 -4.44
N VAL A 43 2.57 -9.55 -4.32
CA VAL A 43 1.71 -8.85 -5.29
C VAL A 43 2.48 -8.60 -6.59
N ARG A 44 3.73 -8.11 -6.50
CA ARG A 44 4.60 -7.88 -7.67
C ARG A 44 4.82 -9.15 -8.48
N ASP A 45 5.04 -10.29 -7.82
CA ASP A 45 5.19 -11.59 -8.48
C ASP A 45 3.95 -12.01 -9.28
N ARG A 46 2.75 -11.67 -8.80
CA ARG A 46 1.47 -12.14 -9.37
C ARG A 46 0.84 -11.18 -10.37
N PHE A 47 1.04 -9.88 -10.16
CA PHE A 47 0.37 -8.82 -10.92
C PHE A 47 1.34 -7.92 -11.69
N GLY A 48 2.66 -8.13 -11.55
CA GLY A 48 3.67 -7.30 -12.20
C GLY A 48 3.58 -5.83 -11.76
N PRO A 49 3.67 -4.86 -12.68
CA PRO A 49 3.76 -3.43 -12.37
C PRO A 49 2.41 -2.75 -12.08
N ILE A 50 1.38 -3.50 -11.68
CA ILE A 50 0.09 -2.92 -11.30
C ILE A 50 0.26 -1.86 -10.19
N ARG A 51 -0.59 -0.83 -10.15
CA ARG A 51 -0.56 0.10 -9.03
C ARG A 51 -0.97 -0.62 -7.74
N ILE A 52 -0.18 -0.44 -6.69
CA ILE A 52 -0.48 -0.91 -5.34
C ILE A 52 -0.75 0.33 -4.47
N ASP A 53 -1.87 0.33 -3.77
CA ASP A 53 -2.07 1.20 -2.62
C ASP A 53 -2.01 0.30 -1.38
N ILE A 54 -1.11 0.58 -0.44
CA ILE A 54 -0.88 -0.28 0.73
C ILE A 54 -1.06 0.48 2.03
N MET A 55 -1.71 -0.18 2.99
CA MET A 55 -1.90 0.34 4.33
C MET A 55 -0.96 -0.35 5.32
N PRO A 56 -0.34 0.41 6.25
CA PRO A 56 0.44 -0.19 7.34
C PRO A 56 -0.46 -1.01 8.27
N GLU A 57 0.17 -1.85 9.08
CA GLU A 57 -0.52 -2.52 10.18
C GLU A 57 -0.99 -1.49 11.21
N THR A 58 -2.21 -1.65 11.74
CA THR A 58 -2.75 -0.76 12.78
C THR A 58 -1.82 -0.67 13.98
N HIS A 59 -1.11 -1.76 14.31
CA HIS A 59 -0.11 -1.75 15.37
C HIS A 59 1.01 -0.75 15.11
N LEU A 60 1.55 -0.66 13.88
CA LEU A 60 2.59 0.31 13.52
C LEU A 60 2.09 1.75 13.69
N LEU A 61 0.84 2.01 13.32
CA LEU A 61 0.22 3.34 13.47
C LEU A 61 -0.11 3.73 14.91
N THR A 62 -0.28 2.77 15.83
CA THR A 62 -0.80 3.04 17.18
C THR A 62 0.21 2.80 18.30
N ALA A 63 0.88 1.65 18.28
CA ALA A 63 1.74 1.19 19.37
C ALA A 63 3.17 0.85 18.92
N GLY A 64 3.45 0.90 17.62
CA GLY A 64 4.81 0.84 17.09
C GLY A 64 5.59 2.12 17.35
N SER A 65 6.85 2.11 16.93
CA SER A 65 7.73 3.28 16.93
C SER A 65 7.88 3.86 15.51
N PRO A 66 8.36 5.11 15.39
CA PRO A 66 8.78 5.66 14.10
C PRO A 66 9.82 4.76 13.40
N GLN A 67 10.72 4.12 14.14
CA GLN A 67 11.72 3.22 13.56
C GLN A 67 11.08 1.97 12.92
N ASP A 68 10.01 1.43 13.54
CA ASP A 68 9.27 0.31 12.97
C ASP A 68 8.54 0.73 11.67
N MET A 69 7.97 1.95 11.66
CA MET A 69 7.34 2.51 10.47
C MET A 69 8.36 2.75 9.35
N ASP A 70 9.53 3.31 9.66
CA ASP A 70 10.62 3.54 8.70
C ASP A 70 11.07 2.22 8.06
N ALA A 71 11.32 1.19 8.86
CA ALA A 71 11.70 -0.12 8.38
C ALA A 71 10.63 -0.72 7.45
N TRP A 72 9.36 -0.59 7.82
CA TRP A 72 8.23 -1.06 7.01
C TRP A 72 8.14 -0.32 5.67
N VAL A 73 8.23 1.02 5.66
CA VAL A 73 8.18 1.82 4.43
C VAL A 73 9.33 1.46 3.49
N ARG A 74 10.56 1.38 4.02
CA ARG A 74 11.73 1.00 3.22
C ARG A 74 11.58 -0.38 2.61
N GLN A 75 11.07 -1.36 3.37
CA GLN A 75 10.80 -2.70 2.85
C GLN A 75 9.76 -2.66 1.73
N CYS A 76 8.65 -1.95 1.92
CA CYS A 76 7.62 -1.82 0.89
C CYS A 76 8.17 -1.17 -0.40
N VAL A 77 8.99 -0.12 -0.28
CA VAL A 77 9.63 0.52 -1.45
C VAL A 77 10.62 -0.45 -2.13
N ALA A 78 11.43 -1.17 -1.36
CA ALA A 78 12.39 -2.14 -1.90
C ALA A 78 11.69 -3.28 -2.64
N ASP A 79 10.65 -3.87 -2.04
CA ASP A 79 9.83 -4.93 -2.63
C ASP A 79 9.11 -4.47 -3.90
N ASN A 80 8.74 -3.19 -3.95
CA ASN A 80 7.99 -2.60 -5.05
C ASN A 80 8.83 -2.37 -6.31
N GLY A 81 10.13 -2.10 -6.15
CA GLY A 81 10.98 -1.58 -7.23
C GLY A 81 10.46 -0.26 -7.78
N ASP A 82 10.57 -0.06 -9.10
CA ASP A 82 10.20 1.19 -9.79
C ASP A 82 8.70 1.29 -10.15
N ALA A 83 7.87 0.34 -9.70
CA ALA A 83 6.44 0.32 -9.99
C ALA A 83 5.65 1.36 -9.16
N ARG A 84 4.37 1.55 -9.48
CA ARG A 84 3.53 2.52 -8.77
C ARG A 84 3.10 1.97 -7.39
N LEU A 85 3.51 2.67 -6.34
CA LEU A 85 3.16 2.41 -4.94
C LEU A 85 2.60 3.67 -4.30
N GLN A 86 1.49 3.54 -3.57
CA GLN A 86 0.96 4.59 -2.71
C GLN A 86 0.80 4.04 -1.30
N PHE A 87 1.25 4.81 -0.30
CA PHE A 87 0.99 4.53 1.09
C PHE A 87 -0.31 5.22 1.51
N GLU A 88 -1.19 4.50 2.17
CA GLU A 88 -2.47 5.01 2.67
C GLU A 88 -2.64 4.68 4.14
N TYR A 89 -3.26 5.57 4.90
CA TYR A 89 -3.63 5.32 6.29
C TYR A 89 -4.85 6.17 6.65
N HIS A 90 -5.65 5.66 7.58
CA HIS A 90 -6.70 6.44 8.21
C HIS A 90 -6.11 7.20 9.39
N LEU A 91 -6.64 8.39 9.65
CA LEU A 91 -6.40 9.12 10.88
C LEU A 91 -7.46 8.71 11.90
N ASP A 92 -7.04 7.98 12.92
CA ASP A 92 -7.90 7.56 14.02
C ASP A 92 -7.53 8.27 15.33
N LEU A 93 -8.49 8.31 16.26
CA LEU A 93 -8.28 8.87 17.60
C LEU A 93 -7.14 8.14 18.32
N ASN A 94 -6.24 8.91 18.93
CA ASN A 94 -5.10 8.43 19.71
C ASN A 94 -4.00 7.70 18.92
N GLN A 95 -3.98 7.77 17.59
CA GLN A 95 -2.79 7.41 16.82
C GLN A 95 -1.68 8.45 17.09
N PRO A 96 -0.47 8.02 17.52
CA PRO A 96 0.66 8.93 17.60
C PRO A 96 0.96 9.54 16.24
N GLU A 97 0.87 10.86 16.14
CA GLU A 97 1.10 11.61 14.90
C GLU A 97 2.47 11.31 14.30
N ASP A 98 3.49 11.14 15.14
CA ASP A 98 4.85 10.84 14.70
C ASP A 98 4.95 9.54 13.89
N ASN A 99 4.17 8.51 14.23
CA ASN A 99 4.17 7.26 13.46
C ASN A 99 3.58 7.48 12.06
N CYS A 100 2.52 8.27 11.95
CA CYS A 100 1.89 8.61 10.68
C CYS A 100 2.82 9.48 9.81
N LEU A 101 3.42 10.52 10.40
CA LEU A 101 4.33 11.42 9.69
C LEU A 101 5.63 10.74 9.28
N GLN A 102 6.05 9.68 9.98
CA GLN A 102 7.26 8.96 9.64
C GLN A 102 7.23 8.37 8.23
N ILE A 103 6.06 8.01 7.69
CA ILE A 103 5.94 7.56 6.31
C ILE A 103 6.47 8.62 5.34
N HIS A 104 6.07 9.87 5.53
CA HIS A 104 6.49 10.99 4.69
C HIS A 104 7.98 11.29 4.88
N ARG A 105 8.46 11.31 6.13
CA ARG A 105 9.89 11.55 6.44
C ARG A 105 10.78 10.51 5.78
N THR A 106 10.45 9.23 5.89
CA THR A 106 11.21 8.14 5.27
C THR A 106 11.22 8.26 3.75
N LEU A 107 10.09 8.60 3.11
CA LEU A 107 10.03 8.81 1.66
C LEU A 107 10.90 10.02 1.23
N GLU A 108 10.84 11.13 1.96
CA GLU A 108 11.67 12.31 1.72
C GLU A 108 13.17 11.99 1.84
N GLU A 109 13.58 11.26 2.88
CA GLU A 109 14.96 10.80 3.07
C GLU A 109 15.45 9.88 1.95
N MET A 110 14.55 9.07 1.39
CA MET A 110 14.84 8.21 0.24
C MET A 110 14.90 8.97 -1.09
N GLY A 111 14.67 10.29 -1.09
CA GLY A 111 14.59 11.10 -2.30
C GLY A 111 13.34 10.81 -3.14
N VAL A 112 12.33 10.14 -2.56
CA VAL A 112 11.06 9.84 -3.20
C VAL A 112 10.18 11.07 -3.11
N HIS A 113 10.34 11.95 -4.09
CA HIS A 113 9.52 13.14 -4.26
C HIS A 113 8.42 12.84 -5.28
N SER A 114 7.27 12.32 -4.85
CA SER A 114 6.16 12.08 -5.77
C SER A 114 5.09 13.17 -5.70
N PRO A 115 4.66 13.72 -6.86
CA PRO A 115 3.58 14.70 -6.92
C PRO A 115 2.24 14.08 -6.54
N ARG A 116 1.30 14.90 -6.03
CA ARG A 116 -0.11 14.53 -5.89
C ARG A 116 -0.60 13.89 -7.21
N MET A 117 -0.97 12.61 -7.16
CA MET A 117 -1.60 11.93 -8.28
C MET A 117 -3.09 12.27 -8.31
N GLU A 118 -3.64 12.56 -9.49
CA GLU A 118 -5.08 12.67 -9.67
C GLU A 118 -5.75 11.34 -9.29
N VAL A 119 -6.76 11.43 -8.42
CA VAL A 119 -7.66 10.33 -8.12
C VAL A 119 -8.80 10.49 -9.13
N TYR A 120 -8.83 9.62 -10.16
CA TYR A 120 -9.94 9.54 -11.12
C TYR A 120 -11.20 8.96 -10.47
#